data_AF-A0A9C8I955-F1
#
_entry.id   AF-A0A9C8I955-F1
#
_cell.length_a   1.000
_cell.length_b   1.000
_cell.length_c   1.000
_cell.angle_alpha   90.00
_cell.angle_beta   90.00
_cell.angle_gamma   90.00
#
_symmetry.space_group_name_H-M   'P 1'
#
loop_
_entity.id
_entity.type
_entity.pdbx_description
1 polymer ?
#
loop_
_entity_poly.entity_id
_entity_poly.type
_entity_poly.pdbx_seq_one_letter_code
_entity_poly.pdbx_strand_id
1 'polypeptide(L)'
;VKGIDLMKKRRPKAKNEIELANGPGKLAAAMAIGREQYGFDLTDSPLMVKVADWGKRKSIAEKFGGVVQTTRIGLGKNPGASLPYRFYLRNHPCVSIRVKEAARVAKDGSERIK
;
A
#
# COMPACT_ATOMS: atom_id res chain seq x y z
N VAL A 1 -7.08 -4.74 -12.75
CA VAL A 1 -5.83 -3.94 -12.90
C VAL A 1 -5.45 -3.93 -14.38
N LYS A 2 -4.75 -2.91 -14.88
CA LYS A 2 -4.33 -2.77 -16.28
C LYS A 2 -2.84 -2.38 -16.37
N GLY A 3 -2.22 -2.55 -17.54
CA GLY A 3 -0.84 -2.11 -17.80
C GLY A 3 0.27 -3.05 -17.28
N ILE A 4 -0.06 -4.28 -16.92
CA ILE A 4 0.89 -5.25 -16.33
C ILE A 4 2.07 -5.54 -17.27
N ASP A 5 1.85 -5.66 -18.58
CA ASP A 5 2.94 -5.95 -19.53
C ASP A 5 3.95 -4.80 -19.61
N LEU A 6 3.47 -3.56 -19.53
CA LEU A 6 4.34 -2.38 -19.47
C LEU A 6 5.10 -2.34 -18.14
N MET A 7 4.46 -2.68 -17.02
CA MET A 7 5.12 -2.79 -15.73
C MET A 7 6.22 -3.86 -15.76
N LYS A 8 5.99 -5.03 -16.39
CA LYS A 8 6.98 -6.10 -16.57
C LYS A 8 8.18 -5.61 -17.38
N LYS A 9 7.94 -4.89 -18.49
CA LYS A 9 9.02 -4.26 -19.29
C LYS A 9 9.86 -3.26 -18.48
N ARG A 10 9.23 -2.47 -17.61
CA ARG A 10 9.91 -1.52 -16.70
C ARG A 10 10.61 -2.21 -15.53
N ARG A 11 10.20 -3.43 -15.17
CA ARG A 11 10.69 -4.21 -14.04
C ARG A 11 11.17 -5.61 -14.49
N PRO A 12 12.18 -5.72 -15.37
CA PRO A 12 12.60 -7.01 -15.94
C PRO A 12 13.15 -7.99 -14.90
N LYS A 13 13.54 -7.49 -13.71
CA LYS A 13 14.02 -8.32 -12.59
C LYS A 13 12.90 -8.86 -11.69
N ALA A 14 11.64 -8.46 -11.90
CA ALA A 14 10.53 -8.99 -11.12
C ALA A 14 10.23 -10.43 -11.56
N LYS A 15 10.24 -11.37 -10.61
CA LYS A 15 10.06 -12.80 -10.93
C LYS A 15 8.61 -13.19 -11.18
N ASN A 16 7.68 -12.38 -10.68
CA ASN A 16 6.25 -12.59 -10.77
C ASN A 16 5.52 -11.23 -10.66
N GLU A 17 4.20 -11.25 -10.81
CA GLU A 17 3.38 -10.03 -10.79
C GLU A 17 3.33 -9.36 -9.42
N ILE A 18 3.46 -10.14 -8.34
CA ILE A 18 3.51 -9.61 -6.97
C ILE A 18 4.74 -8.71 -6.80
N GLU A 19 5.87 -9.10 -7.36
CA GLU A 19 7.14 -8.36 -7.26
C GLU A 19 7.19 -7.07 -8.10
N LEU A 20 6.21 -6.82 -8.97
CA LEU A 20 6.16 -5.61 -9.77
C LEU A 20 6.02 -4.37 -8.88
N ALA A 21 5.20 -4.44 -7.84
CA ALA A 21 4.80 -3.29 -7.04
C ALA A 21 4.77 -3.53 -5.51
N ASN A 22 5.37 -4.62 -5.01
CA ASN A 22 5.43 -4.91 -3.56
C ASN A 22 6.45 -4.07 -2.79
N GLY A 23 6.54 -2.77 -3.08
CA GLY A 23 7.40 -1.82 -2.37
C GLY A 23 7.32 -0.42 -2.99
N PRO A 24 7.61 0.65 -2.22
CA PRO A 24 7.42 2.03 -2.70
C PRO A 24 8.27 2.34 -3.94
N GLY A 25 9.56 2.05 -3.91
CA GLY A 25 10.43 2.25 -5.09
C GLY A 25 10.11 1.30 -6.26
N LYS A 26 9.58 0.10 -5.98
CA LYS A 26 9.16 -0.84 -7.03
C LYS A 26 7.91 -0.35 -7.75
N LEU A 27 6.92 0.13 -6.99
CA LEU A 27 5.71 0.77 -7.51
C LEU A 27 6.07 1.96 -8.40
N ALA A 28 6.91 2.88 -7.90
CA ALA A 28 7.35 4.05 -8.65
C ALA A 28 8.00 3.65 -9.98
N ALA A 29 8.93 2.68 -9.96
CA ALA A 29 9.57 2.18 -11.17
C ALA A 29 8.58 1.48 -12.14
N ALA A 30 7.67 0.65 -11.64
CA ALA A 30 6.66 -0.02 -12.45
C ALA A 30 5.72 0.98 -13.15
N MET A 31 5.36 2.06 -12.44
CA MET A 31 4.46 3.10 -12.95
C MET A 31 5.19 4.20 -13.73
N ALA A 32 6.53 4.20 -13.76
CA ALA A 32 7.36 5.29 -14.28
C ALA A 32 7.06 6.64 -13.60
N ILE A 33 7.01 6.62 -12.27
CA ILE A 33 6.92 7.81 -11.44
C ILE A 33 8.35 8.16 -11.01
N GLY A 34 8.84 9.30 -11.46
CA GLY A 34 10.13 9.89 -11.11
C GLY A 34 9.98 11.22 -10.38
N ARG A 35 11.00 12.09 -10.51
CA ARG A 35 11.02 13.41 -9.85
C ARG A 35 10.18 14.43 -10.61
N GLU A 36 9.96 14.20 -11.89
CA GLU A 36 9.22 15.07 -12.79
C GLU A 36 7.72 15.16 -12.44
N GLN A 37 7.17 14.20 -11.70
CA GLN A 37 5.81 14.29 -11.14
C GLN A 37 5.76 14.91 -9.74
N TYR A 38 6.88 15.41 -9.21
CA TYR A 38 6.87 16.06 -7.90
C TYR A 38 6.02 17.33 -7.94
N GLY A 39 5.04 17.42 -7.03
CA GLY A 39 4.10 18.54 -6.97
C GLY A 39 2.90 18.44 -7.91
N PHE A 40 2.73 17.32 -8.63
CA PHE A 40 1.54 17.12 -9.46
C PHE A 40 0.27 17.07 -8.61
N ASP A 41 -0.80 17.66 -9.13
CA ASP A 41 -2.14 17.45 -8.62
C ASP A 41 -2.58 16.01 -8.95
N LEU A 42 -2.91 15.24 -7.91
CA LEU A 42 -3.32 13.84 -8.04
C LEU A 42 -4.81 13.67 -8.36
N THR A 43 -5.53 14.76 -8.65
CA THR A 43 -6.94 14.73 -9.05
C THR A 43 -7.14 14.75 -10.57
N ASP A 44 -6.09 15.05 -11.35
CA ASP A 44 -6.17 15.18 -12.82
C ASP A 44 -5.02 14.46 -13.56
N SER A 45 -5.09 14.48 -14.89
CA SER A 45 -4.08 13.96 -15.81
C SER A 45 -2.73 14.66 -15.63
N PRO A 46 -1.59 13.98 -15.84
CA PRO A 46 -1.44 12.58 -16.28
C PRO A 46 -1.33 11.56 -15.15
N LEU A 47 -1.33 11.99 -13.87
CA LEU A 47 -1.20 11.10 -12.71
C LEU A 47 -2.31 11.38 -11.69
N MET A 48 -3.25 10.45 -11.56
CA MET A 48 -4.43 10.62 -10.72
C MET A 48 -4.67 9.44 -9.77
N VAL A 49 -5.21 9.73 -8.59
CA VAL A 49 -5.71 8.74 -7.63
C VAL A 49 -7.23 8.69 -7.76
N LYS A 50 -7.74 7.55 -8.22
CA LYS A 50 -9.19 7.30 -8.30
C LYS A 50 -9.64 6.45 -7.14
N VAL A 51 -10.69 6.87 -6.46
CA VAL A 51 -11.46 5.98 -5.59
C VAL A 51 -12.15 4.98 -6.50
N ALA A 52 -11.80 3.70 -6.35
CA ALA A 52 -12.47 2.65 -7.09
C ALA A 52 -13.91 2.52 -6.59
N ASP A 53 -14.87 2.52 -7.52
CA ASP A 53 -16.25 2.16 -7.21
C ASP A 53 -16.32 0.63 -7.06
N TRP A 54 -16.51 0.19 -5.81
CA TRP A 54 -16.65 -1.22 -5.47
C TRP A 54 -18.12 -1.68 -5.43
N GLY A 55 -19.07 -0.77 -5.66
CA GLY A 55 -20.50 -1.03 -5.50
C GLY A 55 -20.87 -1.50 -4.09
N LYS A 56 -21.89 -2.37 -3.98
CA LYS A 56 -22.34 -2.98 -2.71
C LYS A 56 -21.47 -4.16 -2.21
N ARG A 57 -20.24 -4.33 -2.73
CA ARG A 57 -19.39 -5.46 -2.36
C ARG A 57 -18.87 -5.29 -0.93
N LYS A 58 -18.57 -6.41 -0.26
CA LYS A 58 -17.75 -6.39 0.96
C LYS A 58 -16.54 -5.49 0.73
N SER A 59 -16.21 -4.69 1.74
CA SER A 59 -15.05 -3.81 1.67
C SER A 59 -13.81 -4.62 1.29
N ILE A 60 -12.90 -4.01 0.53
CA ILE A 60 -11.65 -4.67 0.14
C ILE A 60 -10.86 -5.13 1.37
N ALA A 61 -10.99 -4.42 2.50
CA ALA A 61 -10.44 -4.81 3.79
C ALA A 61 -10.98 -6.18 4.23
N GLU A 62 -12.31 -6.37 4.29
CA GLU A 62 -12.91 -7.65 4.71
C GLU A 62 -12.47 -8.81 3.83
N LYS A 63 -12.36 -8.60 2.51
CA LYS A 63 -11.89 -9.64 1.57
C LYS A 63 -10.51 -10.19 1.95
N PHE A 64 -9.64 -9.37 2.55
CA PHE A 64 -8.28 -9.74 2.91
C PHE A 64 -8.07 -9.90 4.43
N GLY A 65 -9.13 -10.05 5.21
CA GLY A 65 -9.02 -10.25 6.67
C GLY A 65 -8.78 -8.97 7.48
N GLY A 66 -9.17 -7.82 6.93
CA GLY A 66 -9.11 -6.51 7.57
C GLY A 66 -7.84 -5.71 7.27
N VAL A 67 -7.74 -4.55 7.93
CA VAL A 67 -6.57 -3.68 7.89
C VAL A 67 -5.66 -4.00 9.08
N VAL A 68 -4.36 -4.13 8.81
CA VAL A 68 -3.32 -4.18 9.83
C VAL A 68 -2.77 -2.77 10.02
N GLN A 69 -2.74 -2.32 11.27
CA GLN A 69 -2.06 -1.10 11.69
C GLN A 69 -0.78 -1.49 12.43
N THR A 70 0.36 -0.92 12.03
CA THR A 70 1.68 -1.27 12.57
C THR A 70 2.69 -0.13 12.44
N THR A 71 3.93 -0.36 12.85
CA THR A 71 5.03 0.58 12.73
C THR A 71 5.52 0.72 11.29
N ARG A 72 6.04 1.91 10.99
CA ARG A 72 6.66 2.22 9.70
C ARG A 72 8.00 1.49 9.54
N ILE A 73 8.42 1.29 8.30
CA ILE A 73 9.64 0.55 7.95
C ILE A 73 10.73 1.56 7.58
N GLY A 74 11.99 1.24 7.93
CA GLY A 74 13.14 2.03 7.49
C GLY A 74 13.36 3.34 8.25
N LEU A 75 12.81 3.48 9.46
CA LEU A 75 12.96 4.68 10.29
C LEU A 75 14.12 4.64 11.28
N GLY A 76 14.81 3.51 11.44
CA GLY A 76 15.94 3.38 12.37
C GLY A 76 15.57 3.80 13.79
N LYS A 77 16.39 4.66 14.41
CA LYS A 77 16.21 5.19 15.77
C LYS A 77 15.34 6.46 15.84
N ASN A 78 14.60 6.80 14.79
CA ASN A 78 13.73 7.98 14.80
C ASN A 78 12.66 7.86 15.91
N PRO A 79 12.35 8.93 16.68
CA PRO A 79 11.32 8.89 17.72
C PRO A 79 9.95 8.39 17.23
N GLY A 80 9.62 8.63 15.96
CA GLY A 80 8.39 8.17 15.35
C GLY A 80 8.42 6.71 14.85
N ALA A 81 9.50 5.96 15.08
CA ALA A 81 9.63 4.58 14.61
C ALA A 81 8.69 3.61 15.34
N SER A 82 8.33 3.90 16.59
CA SER A 82 7.39 3.11 17.40
C SER A 82 5.93 3.44 17.12
N LEU A 83 5.64 4.55 16.40
CA LEU A 83 4.27 4.98 16.14
C LEU A 83 3.57 4.08 15.10
N PRO A 84 2.29 3.75 15.30
CA PRO A 84 1.54 2.80 14.47
C PRO A 84 0.99 3.45 13.19
N TYR A 85 1.84 4.12 12.42
CA TYR A 85 1.49 4.90 11.23
C TYR A 85 1.78 4.18 9.91
N ARG A 86 1.57 2.87 9.89
CA ARG A 86 1.60 2.07 8.68
C ARG A 86 0.38 1.18 8.62
N PHE A 87 -0.32 1.24 7.50
CA PHE A 87 -1.55 0.48 7.26
C PHE A 87 -1.40 -0.40 6.03
N TYR A 88 -1.92 -1.63 6.08
CA TYR A 88 -2.00 -2.50 4.91
C TYR A 88 -3.09 -3.57 5.05
N LEU A 89 -3.51 -4.18 3.95
CA LEU A 89 -4.48 -5.28 3.92
C LEU A 89 -3.86 -6.60 4.41
N ARG A 90 -4.39 -7.19 5.49
CA ARG A 90 -3.75 -8.29 6.26
C ARG A 90 -3.16 -9.40 5.39
N ASN A 91 -3.98 -10.00 4.53
CA ASN A 91 -3.60 -11.16 3.72
C ASN A 91 -3.33 -10.82 2.25
N HIS A 92 -3.14 -9.54 1.88
CA HIS A 92 -2.94 -9.18 0.48
C HIS A 92 -1.52 -9.55 0.01
N PRO A 93 -1.34 -10.32 -1.08
CA PRO A 93 -0.04 -10.88 -1.49
C PRO A 93 1.01 -9.82 -1.85
N CYS A 94 0.58 -8.65 -2.34
CA CYS A 94 1.46 -7.54 -2.73
C CYS A 94 1.98 -6.65 -1.59
N VAL A 95 1.71 -6.97 -0.32
CA VAL A 95 2.30 -6.23 0.82
C VAL A 95 3.80 -6.51 0.88
N SER A 96 4.61 -5.44 0.98
CA SER A 96 6.08 -5.51 0.96
C SER A 96 6.68 -6.31 2.13
N ILE A 97 6.31 -5.96 3.36
CA ILE A 97 6.77 -6.59 4.60
C ILE A 97 5.57 -6.75 5.53
N ARG A 98 5.28 -7.99 5.94
CA ARG A 98 4.20 -8.26 6.89
C ARG A 98 4.77 -8.37 8.29
N VAL A 99 4.02 -7.92 9.29
CA VAL A 99 4.31 -8.33 10.67
C VAL A 99 4.04 -9.83 10.80
N LYS A 100 4.87 -10.53 11.55
CA LYS A 100 4.57 -11.90 11.98
C LYS A 100 3.34 -11.86 12.89
N GLU A 101 2.51 -12.90 12.87
CA GLU A 101 1.16 -12.97 13.47
C GLU A 101 1.03 -12.71 14.99
N ALA A 102 2.08 -12.28 15.68
CA ALA A 102 2.03 -11.90 17.09
C ALA A 102 1.65 -10.42 17.35
N ALA A 103 1.27 -9.63 16.33
CA ALA A 103 1.04 -8.19 16.49
C ALA A 103 -0.45 -7.79 16.31
N ARG A 104 -1.14 -7.74 17.46
CA ARG A 104 -2.32 -6.91 17.83
C ARG A 104 -3.33 -6.59 16.71
N VAL A 105 -4.50 -7.23 16.80
CA VAL A 105 -5.76 -6.70 16.24
C VAL A 105 -6.04 -5.37 16.95
N ALA A 106 -6.24 -4.29 16.19
CA ALA A 106 -6.79 -3.06 16.76
C ALA A 106 -8.14 -3.41 17.38
N LYS A 107 -8.27 -3.26 18.70
CA LYS A 107 -9.57 -3.35 19.36
C LYS A 107 -10.49 -2.28 18.74
N ASP A 108 -11.71 -2.73 18.48
CA ASP A 108 -12.80 -1.98 17.88
C ASP A 108 -12.90 -0.56 18.46
N GLY A 109 -13.05 0.43 17.57
CA GLY A 109 -13.03 1.87 17.87
C GLY A 109 -14.29 2.35 18.59
N SER A 110 -14.54 1.81 19.78
CA SER A 110 -15.64 2.21 20.67
C SER A 110 -15.15 3.08 21.83
N GLU A 111 -14.39 4.13 21.53
CA GLU A 111 -14.30 5.27 22.46
C GLU A 111 -14.74 6.53 21.71
N ARG A 112 -16.04 6.83 21.86
CA ARG A 112 -16.60 8.14 21.57
C ARG A 112 -15.83 9.15 22.41
N ILE A 113 -15.23 10.13 21.74
CA ILE A 113 -14.77 11.38 22.36
C ILE A 113 -15.98 11.98 23.08
N LYS A 114 -15.88 12.13 24.41
CA LYS A 114 -16.75 12.99 25.20
C LYS A 114 -16.23 14.42 25.12
#